data_AF-A0A7J6QNG5-F1
#
_entry.id   AF-A0A7J6QNG5-F1
#
_cell.length_a   1.000
_cell.length_b   1.000
_cell.length_c   1.000
_cell.angle_alpha   90.00
_cell.angle_beta   90.00
_cell.angle_gamma   90.00
#
_symmetry.space_group_name_H-M   'P 1'
#
loop_
_entity.id
_entity.type
_entity.pdbx_description
1 polymer ?
#
loop_
_entity_poly.entity_id
_entity_poly.type
_entity_poly.pdbx_seq_one_letter_code
_entity_poly.pdbx_strand_id
1 'polypeptide(L)'
;MNFDGHNINLKVDTGSPMTYLVYGGWYESVYGRGSCKDLISGCYFCPPTDPCDLDTLLVQRIHKANYIGGHSVMLVKRKVTLEVGERTVDNLEIGLMVGSTLVERGLQPYAMLGLSLPRLDPTVEAETPLLEQLVSAGEIPHSTISIHVSKLSRGLSGQLVLGETMPQSQDTTLLPLQEASYYEDTLDVVVSAVEVDINMGIDTGADVTVVPEKVYSMLWEAIEREFGRERVDGTRM
;
A
#
# COMPACT_ATOMS: atom_id res chain seq x y z
N MET A 1 -9.24 -7.79 5.96
CA MET A 1 -8.58 -8.16 7.24
C MET A 1 -9.44 -7.63 8.37
N ASN A 2 -9.40 -8.25 9.56
CA ASN A 2 -10.20 -7.80 10.69
C ASN A 2 -9.32 -7.10 11.73
N PHE A 3 -9.74 -5.93 12.21
CA PHE A 3 -9.04 -5.17 13.26
C PHE A 3 -10.01 -4.86 14.40
N ASP A 4 -9.75 -5.43 15.58
CA ASP A 4 -10.63 -5.35 16.77
C ASP A 4 -12.12 -5.55 16.43
N GLY A 5 -12.43 -6.57 15.63
CA GLY A 5 -13.79 -6.91 15.19
C GLY A 5 -14.26 -6.19 13.92
N HIS A 6 -13.50 -5.24 13.38
CA HIS A 6 -13.88 -4.48 12.18
C HIS A 6 -13.26 -5.06 10.91
N ASN A 7 -14.09 -5.46 9.95
CA ASN A 7 -13.61 -5.86 8.63
C ASN A 7 -13.22 -4.63 7.80
N ILE A 8 -11.93 -4.49 7.52
CA ILE A 8 -11.37 -3.39 6.75
C ILE A 8 -10.81 -3.92 5.43
N ASN A 9 -11.14 -3.23 4.34
CA ASN A 9 -10.54 -3.45 3.02
C ASN A 9 -9.32 -2.53 2.90
N LEU A 10 -8.14 -3.13 2.87
CA LEU A 10 -6.88 -2.39 2.80
C LEU A 10 -6.39 -2.31 1.35
N LYS A 11 -5.87 -1.15 0.95
CA LYS A 11 -5.02 -1.04 -0.23
C LYS A 11 -3.65 -1.63 0.10
N VAL A 12 -3.23 -2.65 -0.65
CA VAL A 12 -1.91 -3.28 -0.48
C VAL A 12 -0.85 -2.41 -1.13
N ASP A 13 0.14 -1.97 -0.37
CA ASP A 13 1.16 -1.03 -0.83
C ASP A 13 2.57 -1.53 -0.46
N THR A 14 3.30 -2.05 -1.46
CA THR A 14 4.71 -2.43 -1.32
C THR A 14 5.67 -1.24 -1.42
N GLY A 15 5.17 -0.06 -1.78
CA GLY A 15 5.90 1.20 -1.83
C GLY A 15 5.80 2.02 -0.53
N SER A 16 5.18 1.52 0.53
CA SER A 16 5.08 2.18 1.84
C SER A 16 5.28 1.20 3.00
N PRO A 17 5.99 1.60 4.08
CA PRO A 17 6.15 0.73 5.25
C PRO A 17 4.96 0.80 6.22
N MET A 18 4.07 1.80 6.03
CA MET A 18 3.05 2.15 7.01
C MET A 18 1.73 1.41 6.75
N THR A 19 1.27 0.68 7.76
CA THR A 19 -0.10 0.15 7.81
C THR A 19 -0.97 1.09 8.62
N TYR A 20 -2.11 1.51 8.07
CA TYR A 20 -3.03 2.39 8.78
C TYR A 20 -4.49 2.20 8.39
N LEU A 21 -5.37 2.55 9.32
CA LEU A 21 -6.83 2.49 9.18
C LEU A 21 -7.43 3.89 9.16
N VAL A 22 -8.59 4.04 8.50
CA VAL A 22 -9.35 5.29 8.52
C VAL A 22 -10.16 5.37 9.81
N TYR A 23 -9.90 6.37 10.66
CA TYR A 23 -10.68 6.57 11.87
C TYR A 23 -12.10 7.04 11.53
N GLY A 24 -13.09 6.25 11.95
CA GLY A 24 -14.50 6.55 11.70
C GLY A 24 -14.96 7.86 12.33
N GLY A 25 -14.52 8.18 13.56
CA GLY A 25 -14.90 9.43 14.21
C GLY A 25 -14.41 10.67 13.46
N TRP A 26 -13.20 10.63 12.91
CA TRP A 26 -12.68 11.70 12.05
C TRP A 26 -13.45 11.74 10.73
N TYR A 27 -13.54 10.60 10.02
CA TYR A 27 -14.18 10.54 8.71
C TYR A 27 -15.63 11.03 8.74
N GLU A 28 -16.43 10.56 9.71
CA GLU A 28 -17.82 10.98 9.88
C GLU A 28 -17.98 12.43 10.33
N SER A 29 -16.97 13.02 11.00
CA SER A 29 -17.00 14.45 11.32
C SER A 29 -16.84 15.34 10.07
N VAL A 30 -16.19 14.81 9.02
CA VAL A 30 -15.99 15.51 7.75
C VAL A 30 -17.13 15.26 6.76
N TYR A 31 -17.55 13.99 6.62
CA TYR A 31 -18.53 13.57 5.59
C TYR A 31 -19.95 13.37 6.12
N GLY A 32 -20.16 13.51 7.43
CA GLY A 32 -21.44 13.32 8.11
C GLY A 32 -21.57 11.92 8.72
N ARG A 33 -22.40 11.83 9.77
CA ARG A 33 -22.63 10.59 10.52
C ARG A 33 -23.18 9.48 9.61
N GLY A 34 -22.60 8.28 9.72
CA GLY A 34 -22.95 7.12 8.91
C GLY A 34 -22.32 7.08 7.51
N SER A 35 -21.47 8.04 7.14
CA SER A 35 -20.75 8.05 5.85
C SER A 35 -19.73 6.92 5.72
N CYS A 36 -19.29 6.32 6.82
CA CYS A 36 -18.33 5.21 6.81
C CYS A 36 -18.77 4.00 5.98
N LYS A 37 -20.08 3.82 5.78
CA LYS A 37 -20.63 2.74 4.94
C LYS A 37 -20.35 2.94 3.45
N ASP A 38 -20.08 4.18 3.03
CA ASP A 38 -19.87 4.58 1.64
C ASP A 38 -18.37 4.59 1.27
N LEU A 39 -17.50 4.38 2.27
CA LEU A 39 -16.06 4.30 2.09
C LEU A 39 -15.66 2.87 1.71
N ILE A 40 -14.98 2.70 0.57
CA ILE A 40 -14.59 1.36 0.05
C ILE A 40 -13.75 0.58 1.07
N SER A 41 -12.82 1.27 1.76
CA SER A 41 -12.00 0.63 2.78
C SER A 41 -12.79 0.24 4.04
N GLY A 42 -13.96 0.84 4.25
CA GLY A 42 -14.59 0.91 5.56
C GLY A 42 -13.83 1.84 6.51
N CYS A 43 -14.39 1.98 7.71
CA CYS A 43 -13.80 2.74 8.82
C CYS A 43 -13.54 1.83 10.02
N TYR A 44 -12.57 2.23 10.81
CA TYR A 44 -12.29 1.65 12.12
C TYR A 44 -12.84 2.54 13.23
N PHE A 45 -13.57 1.96 14.17
CA PHE A 45 -13.99 2.61 15.41
C PHE A 45 -13.33 1.91 16.59
N CYS A 46 -12.81 2.70 17.52
CA CYS A 46 -12.11 2.15 18.65
C CYS A 46 -13.09 1.42 19.57
N PRO A 47 -12.73 0.24 20.08
CA PRO A 47 -13.62 -0.57 20.89
C PRO A 47 -14.00 0.20 22.17
N PRO A 48 -15.21 -0.01 22.72
CA PRO A 48 -15.64 0.66 23.95
C PRO A 48 -14.71 0.43 25.15
N THR A 49 -13.98 -0.68 25.16
CA THR A 49 -13.02 -1.06 26.20
C THR A 49 -11.70 -0.28 26.13
N ASP A 50 -11.39 0.30 24.97
CA ASP A 50 -10.19 1.11 24.74
C ASP A 50 -10.53 2.23 23.74
N PRO A 51 -11.26 3.27 24.19
CA PRO A 51 -11.82 4.28 23.31
C PRO A 51 -10.75 5.23 22.76
N CYS A 52 -10.98 5.72 21.54
CA CYS A 52 -10.21 6.80 20.95
C CYS A 52 -10.82 8.13 21.34
N ASP A 53 -10.28 8.75 22.38
CA ASP A 53 -10.60 10.13 22.69
C ASP A 53 -9.78 11.04 21.77
N LEU A 54 -10.47 11.75 20.87
CA LEU A 54 -9.88 12.66 19.89
C LEU A 54 -9.01 13.73 20.56
N ASP A 55 -9.42 14.21 21.74
CA ASP A 55 -8.66 15.23 22.47
C ASP A 55 -7.34 14.66 23.00
N THR A 56 -7.28 13.37 23.36
CA THR A 56 -6.02 12.69 23.69
C THR A 56 -5.24 12.24 22.46
N LEU A 57 -5.90 11.86 21.36
CA LEU A 57 -5.23 11.51 20.10
C LEU A 57 -4.51 12.72 19.47
N LEU A 58 -5.08 13.92 19.58
CA LEU A 58 -4.46 15.16 19.09
C LEU A 58 -3.30 15.64 19.97
N VAL A 59 -3.21 15.16 21.22
CA VAL A 59 -2.08 15.41 22.14
C VAL A 59 -0.94 14.40 21.93
N GLN A 60 -1.22 13.25 21.31
CA GLN A 60 -0.18 12.33 20.86
C GLN A 60 0.59 12.92 19.68
N ARG A 61 1.83 12.45 19.46
CA ARG A 61 2.62 12.85 18.29
C ARG A 61 1.91 12.40 17.02
N ILE A 62 1.25 13.34 16.35
CA ILE A 62 0.71 13.14 15.01
C ILE A 62 1.90 12.92 14.07
N HIS A 63 1.97 11.73 13.48
CA HIS A 63 2.92 11.44 12.43
C HIS A 63 2.33 11.88 11.08
N LYS A 64 3.04 12.76 10.37
CA LYS A 64 2.66 13.15 9.02
C LYS A 64 3.45 12.33 8.00
N ALA A 65 2.76 11.39 7.36
CA ALA A 65 3.33 10.61 6.28
C ALA A 65 3.07 11.29 4.93
N ASN A 66 4.12 11.49 4.14
CA ASN A 66 4.05 12.09 2.81
C ASN A 66 4.32 11.02 1.74
N TYR A 67 3.50 11.02 0.70
CA TYR A 67 3.56 10.07 -0.40
C TYR A 67 3.84 10.80 -1.71
N ILE A 68 4.31 10.02 -2.69
CA ILE A 68 4.50 10.49 -4.07
C ILE A 68 3.16 11.02 -4.61
N GLY A 69 3.19 12.14 -5.35
CA GLY A 69 1.98 12.87 -5.77
C GLY A 69 1.51 13.96 -4.79
N GLY A 70 2.30 14.22 -3.74
CA GLY A 70 2.06 15.31 -2.78
C GLY A 70 0.87 15.06 -1.84
N HIS A 71 0.43 13.81 -1.76
CA HIS A 71 -0.55 13.36 -0.78
C HIS A 71 0.13 13.16 0.57
N SER A 72 -0.55 13.54 1.64
CA SER A 72 -0.14 13.26 3.01
C SER A 72 -1.32 12.87 3.89
N VAL A 73 -1.03 12.06 4.89
CA VAL A 73 -1.96 11.60 5.95
C VAL A 73 -1.39 11.97 7.32
N MET A 74 -2.30 12.19 8.25
CA MET A 74 -2.00 12.43 9.66
C MET A 74 -2.40 11.18 10.45
N LEU A 75 -1.43 10.55 11.10
CA LEU A 75 -1.57 9.28 11.79
C LEU A 75 -1.32 9.45 13.28
N VAL A 76 -2.06 8.70 14.08
CA VAL A 76 -1.80 8.49 15.50
C VAL A 76 -1.59 7.00 15.73
N LYS A 77 -0.58 6.62 16.50
CA LYS A 77 -0.27 5.21 16.75
C LYS A 77 -1.37 4.54 17.56
N ARG A 78 -1.72 3.33 17.18
CA ARG A 78 -2.75 2.54 17.84
C ARG A 78 -2.37 1.08 17.91
N LYS A 79 -2.55 0.47 19.08
CA LYS A 79 -2.49 -0.98 19.23
C LYS A 79 -3.85 -1.60 18.90
N VAL A 80 -3.81 -2.67 18.12
CA VAL A 80 -4.98 -3.41 17.65
C VAL A 80 -4.73 -4.90 17.71
N THR A 81 -5.82 -5.65 17.74
CA THR A 81 -5.86 -7.08 17.44
C THR A 81 -6.14 -7.25 15.95
N LEU A 82 -5.27 -7.98 15.24
CA LEU A 82 -5.45 -8.31 13.83
C LEU A 82 -5.88 -9.75 13.68
N GLU A 83 -6.95 -10.00 12.91
CA GLU A 83 -7.26 -11.33 12.39
C GLU A 83 -7.00 -11.37 10.88
N VAL A 84 -6.14 -12.31 10.47
CA VAL A 84 -5.72 -12.52 9.09
C VAL A 84 -5.71 -14.02 8.76
N GLY A 85 -6.63 -14.45 7.90
CA GLY A 85 -6.84 -15.87 7.65
C GLY A 85 -7.34 -16.57 8.92
N GLU A 86 -6.61 -17.58 9.38
CA GLU A 86 -6.90 -18.33 10.61
C GLU A 86 -6.08 -17.85 11.83
N ARG A 87 -5.31 -16.75 11.67
CA ARG A 87 -4.41 -16.22 12.71
C ARG A 87 -5.01 -15.00 13.39
N THR A 88 -4.78 -14.88 14.69
CA THR A 88 -5.14 -13.72 15.51
C THR A 88 -3.90 -13.22 16.23
N VAL A 89 -3.58 -11.93 16.04
CA VAL A 89 -2.36 -11.31 16.56
C VAL A 89 -2.71 -10.11 17.40
N ASP A 90 -2.38 -10.16 18.68
CA ASP A 90 -2.67 -9.09 19.63
C ASP A 90 -1.56 -8.03 19.64
N ASN A 91 -1.91 -6.81 20.05
CA ASN A 91 -0.99 -5.71 20.33
C ASN A 91 -0.14 -5.23 19.14
N LEU A 92 -0.62 -5.38 17.90
CA LEU A 92 0.04 -4.79 16.74
C LEU A 92 -0.12 -3.27 16.74
N GLU A 93 0.97 -2.54 16.58
CA GLU A 93 0.97 -1.09 16.43
C GLU A 93 0.76 -0.72 14.96
N ILE A 94 -0.25 0.09 14.70
CA ILE A 94 -0.61 0.60 13.38
C ILE A 94 -0.91 2.10 13.45
N GLY A 95 -0.99 2.75 12.30
CA GLY A 95 -1.49 4.12 12.20
C GLY A 95 -3.02 4.18 12.23
N LEU A 96 -3.56 5.15 12.95
CA LEU A 96 -4.95 5.55 12.88
C LEU A 96 -5.04 6.92 12.20
N MET A 97 -5.61 6.97 11.00
CA MET A 97 -5.72 8.18 10.20
C MET A 97 -6.76 9.12 10.77
N VAL A 98 -6.32 10.31 11.17
CA VAL A 98 -7.13 11.41 11.71
C VAL A 98 -7.11 12.64 10.80
N GLY A 99 -6.60 12.48 9.58
CA GLY A 99 -6.52 13.54 8.59
C GLY A 99 -5.87 13.10 7.29
N SER A 100 -6.30 13.68 6.17
CA SER A 100 -5.69 13.44 4.85
C SER A 100 -5.91 14.62 3.90
N THR A 101 -4.87 14.97 3.17
CA THR A 101 -4.93 15.94 2.06
C THR A 101 -5.70 15.42 0.84
N LEU A 102 -6.01 14.12 0.75
CA LEU A 102 -6.91 13.60 -0.30
C LEU A 102 -8.30 14.21 -0.18
N VAL A 103 -8.78 14.36 1.06
CA VAL A 103 -10.07 14.95 1.37
C VAL A 103 -10.16 16.40 0.89
N GLU A 104 -9.08 17.18 1.08
CA GLU A 104 -8.96 18.56 0.59
C GLU A 104 -9.01 18.64 -0.95
N ARG A 105 -8.60 17.56 -1.63
CA ARG A 105 -8.65 17.41 -3.09
C ARG A 105 -9.96 16.79 -3.58
N GLY A 106 -10.93 16.56 -2.70
CA GLY A 106 -12.22 15.93 -3.05
C GLY A 106 -12.12 14.43 -3.32
N LEU A 107 -11.02 13.78 -2.93
CA LEU A 107 -10.81 12.34 -3.06
C LEU A 107 -11.13 11.64 -1.74
N GLN A 108 -11.64 10.41 -1.82
CA GLN A 108 -11.85 9.60 -0.63
C GLN A 108 -10.50 9.13 -0.06
N PRO A 109 -10.29 9.19 1.27
CA PRO A 109 -9.18 8.51 1.90
C PRO A 109 -9.36 6.99 1.78
N TYR A 110 -8.33 6.23 2.11
CA TYR A 110 -8.40 4.77 2.14
C TYR A 110 -7.52 4.25 3.26
N ALA A 111 -7.79 3.03 3.73
CA ALA A 111 -6.92 2.31 4.64
C ALA A 111 -5.83 1.57 3.82
N MET A 112 -4.64 1.41 4.40
CA MET A 112 -3.48 0.88 3.69
C MET A 112 -2.81 -0.23 4.49
N LEU A 113 -2.34 -1.25 3.78
CA LEU A 113 -1.44 -2.28 4.24
C LEU A 113 -0.05 -2.00 3.67
N GLY A 114 0.80 -1.35 4.46
CA GLY A 114 2.18 -1.07 4.08
C GLY A 114 3.05 -2.31 4.23
N LEU A 115 3.72 -2.70 3.16
CA LEU A 115 4.55 -3.91 3.06
C LEU A 115 5.99 -3.63 2.64
N SER A 116 6.38 -2.35 2.52
CA SER A 116 7.78 -2.00 2.26
C SER A 116 8.65 -2.22 3.50
N LEU A 117 9.96 -2.31 3.26
CA LEU A 117 10.96 -2.25 4.30
C LEU A 117 10.93 -0.89 5.01
N PRO A 118 11.33 -0.80 6.29
CA PRO A 118 11.35 0.47 7.00
C PRO A 118 12.30 1.42 6.27
N ARG A 119 11.86 2.66 6.05
CA ARG A 119 12.72 3.67 5.44
C ARG A 119 13.90 3.92 6.37
N LEU A 120 15.11 3.81 5.82
CA LEU A 120 16.36 4.20 6.47
C LEU A 120 16.49 5.73 6.56
N ASP A 121 15.41 6.45 6.87
CA ASP A 121 15.44 7.88 7.13
C ASP A 121 15.59 8.10 8.65
N PRO A 122 16.77 8.52 9.13
CA PRO A 122 17.04 8.70 10.56
C PRO A 122 16.26 9.87 11.19
N THR A 123 15.58 10.70 10.38
CA THR A 123 14.78 11.83 10.86
C THR A 123 13.32 11.46 11.15
N VAL A 124 12.90 10.28 10.71
CA VAL A 124 11.57 9.73 10.97
C VAL A 124 11.70 8.71 12.10
N GLU A 125 10.89 8.86 13.16
CA GLU A 125 10.78 7.85 14.20
C GLU A 125 10.35 6.53 13.52
N ALA A 126 11.26 5.57 13.44
CA ALA A 126 11.05 4.36 12.67
C ALA A 126 9.85 3.59 13.25
N GLU A 127 8.74 3.57 12.52
CA GLU A 127 7.64 2.66 12.83
C GLU A 127 8.06 1.24 12.47
N THR A 128 7.80 0.29 13.36
CA THR A 128 8.08 -1.12 13.09
C THR A 128 7.10 -1.61 12.02
N PRO A 129 7.58 -2.01 10.82
CA PRO A 129 6.70 -2.50 9.76
C PRO A 129 5.85 -3.68 10.21
N LEU A 130 4.66 -3.83 9.63
CA LEU A 130 3.73 -4.90 10.02
C LEU A 130 4.37 -6.29 9.95
N LEU A 131 5.13 -6.57 8.88
CA LEU A 131 5.76 -7.88 8.70
C LEU A 131 6.75 -8.20 9.83
N GLU A 132 7.51 -7.21 10.30
CA GLU A 132 8.43 -7.40 11.43
C GLU A 132 7.69 -7.64 12.74
N GLN A 133 6.55 -6.97 12.95
CA GLN A 133 5.70 -7.23 14.10
C GLN A 133 5.11 -8.64 14.08
N LEU A 134 4.66 -9.12 12.91
CA LEU A 134 4.14 -10.48 12.72
C LEU A 134 5.23 -11.55 12.94
N VAL A 135 6.46 -11.31 12.45
CA VAL A 135 7.61 -12.19 12.74
C VAL A 135 7.91 -12.20 14.24
N SER A 136 7.93 -11.03 14.88
CA SER A 136 8.24 -10.90 16.31
C SER A 136 7.18 -11.56 17.20
N ALA A 137 5.93 -11.59 16.76
CA ALA A 137 4.83 -12.30 17.42
C ALA A 137 4.89 -13.83 17.20
N GLY A 138 5.74 -14.32 16.28
CA GLY A 138 5.83 -15.74 15.94
C GLY A 138 4.73 -16.24 14.99
N GLU A 139 3.99 -15.32 14.36
CA GLU A 139 2.81 -15.60 13.52
C GLU A 139 3.18 -15.93 12.09
N ILE A 140 4.32 -15.42 11.64
CA ILE A 140 4.96 -15.78 10.38
C ILE A 140 6.44 -16.08 10.60
N PRO A 141 7.03 -17.05 9.87
CA PRO A 141 8.41 -17.45 10.09
C PRO A 141 9.42 -16.43 9.55
N HIS A 142 9.05 -15.66 8.52
CA HIS A 142 9.94 -14.76 7.79
C HIS A 142 9.21 -13.48 7.37
N SER A 143 9.95 -12.38 7.23
CA SER A 143 9.45 -11.14 6.62
C SER A 143 9.44 -11.29 5.10
N THR A 144 8.58 -12.16 4.59
CA THR A 144 8.43 -12.48 3.17
C THR A 144 7.00 -12.20 2.74
N ILE A 145 6.85 -11.58 1.58
CA ILE A 145 5.55 -11.40 0.92
C ILE A 145 5.58 -12.07 -0.43
N SER A 146 4.46 -12.68 -0.80
CA SER A 146 4.22 -13.13 -2.16
C SER A 146 2.91 -12.52 -2.63
N ILE A 147 2.94 -11.88 -3.80
CA ILE A 147 1.78 -11.23 -4.40
C ILE A 147 1.55 -11.82 -5.79
N HIS A 148 0.34 -12.32 -6.04
CA HIS A 148 -0.10 -12.76 -7.35
C HIS A 148 -1.32 -11.95 -7.73
N VAL A 149 -1.25 -11.27 -8.87
CA VAL A 149 -2.37 -10.51 -9.44
C VAL A 149 -2.63 -11.03 -10.85
N SER A 150 -3.90 -11.30 -11.14
CA SER A 150 -4.36 -11.79 -12.43
C SER A 150 -5.48 -10.92 -12.96
N LYS A 151 -5.40 -10.61 -14.25
CA LYS A 151 -6.51 -9.98 -14.98
C LYS A 151 -7.47 -11.05 -15.48
N LEU A 152 -8.69 -11.00 -14.97
CA LEU A 152 -9.82 -11.79 -15.44
C LEU A 152 -10.68 -10.95 -16.40
N SER A 153 -11.55 -11.60 -17.17
CA SER A 153 -12.46 -10.92 -18.11
C SER A 153 -13.41 -9.90 -17.46
N ARG A 154 -13.59 -9.96 -16.13
CA ARG A 154 -14.47 -9.08 -15.35
C ARG A 154 -13.75 -8.23 -14.29
N GLY A 155 -12.42 -8.15 -14.33
CA GLY A 155 -11.66 -7.33 -13.37
C GLY A 155 -10.33 -7.93 -12.97
N LEU A 156 -9.76 -7.42 -11.87
CA LEU A 156 -8.54 -7.94 -11.26
C LEU A 156 -8.89 -8.86 -10.10
N SER A 157 -8.15 -9.95 -9.94
CA SER A 157 -8.19 -10.83 -8.77
C SER A 157 -6.77 -11.20 -8.38
N GLY A 158 -6.54 -11.50 -7.11
CA GLY A 158 -5.21 -11.81 -6.65
C GLY A 158 -5.18 -12.45 -5.27
N GLN A 159 -3.99 -12.86 -4.87
CA GLN A 159 -3.70 -13.42 -3.56
C GLN A 159 -2.45 -12.75 -3.00
N LEU A 160 -2.51 -12.43 -1.71
CA LEU A 160 -1.38 -11.98 -0.90
C LEU A 160 -1.10 -13.07 0.13
N VAL A 161 0.13 -13.58 0.14
CA VAL A 161 0.61 -14.54 1.13
C VAL A 161 1.70 -13.86 1.96
N LEU A 162 1.58 -13.97 3.28
CA LEU A 162 2.52 -13.41 4.25
C LEU A 162 3.31 -14.54 4.90
N GLY A 163 4.63 -14.38 4.99
CA GLY A 163 5.53 -15.32 5.66
C GLY A 163 6.05 -16.46 4.79
N GLU A 164 5.49 -16.64 3.60
CA GLU A 164 5.74 -17.80 2.76
C GLU A 164 5.84 -17.42 1.28
N THR A 165 6.58 -18.23 0.54
CA THR A 165 6.61 -18.17 -0.93
C THR A 165 5.41 -18.93 -1.48
N MET A 166 4.64 -18.33 -2.40
CA MET A 166 3.60 -19.07 -3.10
C MET A 166 4.18 -20.26 -3.88
N PRO A 167 3.45 -21.38 -4.03
CA PRO A 167 3.87 -22.48 -4.86
C PRO A 167 4.17 -21.99 -6.28
N GLN A 168 5.39 -22.27 -6.76
CA GLN A 168 5.79 -21.91 -8.12
C GLN A 168 4.95 -22.70 -9.13
N SER A 169 4.43 -22.01 -10.15
CA SER A 169 3.97 -22.70 -11.35
C SER A 169 5.18 -23.22 -12.13
N GLN A 170 5.00 -24.19 -13.03
CA GLN A 170 6.09 -24.72 -13.86
C GLN A 170 6.80 -23.66 -14.71
N ASP A 171 6.19 -22.49 -14.91
CA ASP A 171 6.71 -21.39 -15.73
C ASP A 171 7.24 -20.20 -14.90
N THR A 172 7.43 -20.36 -13.58
CA THR A 172 7.91 -19.26 -12.71
C THR A 172 9.40 -19.37 -12.41
N THR A 173 10.18 -18.36 -12.80
CA THR A 173 11.58 -18.19 -12.39
C THR A 173 11.68 -17.08 -11.35
N LEU A 174 12.31 -17.35 -10.21
CA LEU A 174 12.64 -16.31 -9.22
C LEU A 174 13.93 -15.60 -9.65
N LEU A 175 13.85 -14.28 -9.80
CA LEU A 175 14.99 -13.42 -10.06
C LEU A 175 15.39 -12.72 -8.75
N PRO A 176 16.64 -12.88 -8.28
CA PRO A 176 17.11 -12.19 -7.08
C PRO A 176 17.29 -10.70 -7.35
N LEU A 177 16.78 -9.83 -6.47
CA LEU A 177 16.96 -8.37 -6.57
C LEU A 177 18.30 -7.93 -5.94
N GLN A 178 19.01 -6.98 -6.56
CA GLN A 178 20.37 -6.59 -6.11
C GLN A 178 20.42 -5.50 -5.01
N GLU A 179 19.41 -4.63 -4.86
CA GLU A 179 19.42 -3.60 -3.79
C GLU A 179 18.07 -3.46 -3.06
N ALA A 180 18.10 -3.52 -1.72
CA ALA A 180 16.92 -3.72 -0.88
C ALA A 180 16.47 -2.48 -0.10
N SER A 181 16.62 -1.26 -0.63
CA SER A 181 15.99 -0.10 0.01
C SER A 181 14.48 -0.02 -0.29
N TYR A 182 14.01 -0.57 -1.43
CA TYR A 182 12.64 -0.37 -1.89
C TYR A 182 12.08 -1.45 -2.84
N TYR A 183 12.32 -2.75 -2.61
CA TYR A 183 12.01 -3.80 -3.63
C TYR A 183 12.40 -3.36 -5.05
N GLU A 184 13.54 -2.68 -5.14
CA GLU A 184 14.02 -1.99 -6.32
C GLU A 184 15.06 -2.86 -6.99
N ASP A 185 15.03 -2.90 -8.31
CA ASP A 185 16.11 -3.50 -9.08
C ASP A 185 16.23 -2.82 -10.43
N THR A 186 17.38 -3.02 -11.06
CA THR A 186 17.56 -2.61 -12.45
C THR A 186 16.88 -3.63 -13.35
N LEU A 187 15.83 -3.19 -14.04
CA LEU A 187 15.11 -3.98 -15.03
C LEU A 187 15.49 -3.54 -16.44
N ASP A 188 15.79 -4.51 -17.28
CA ASP A 188 15.96 -4.31 -18.72
C ASP A 188 14.57 -4.22 -19.36
N VAL A 189 14.14 -3.01 -19.71
CA VAL A 189 12.85 -2.79 -20.37
C VAL A 189 13.06 -2.72 -21.87
N VAL A 190 12.52 -3.73 -22.56
CA VAL A 190 12.58 -3.84 -24.02
C VAL A 190 11.20 -3.54 -24.61
N VAL A 191 11.11 -2.48 -25.41
CA VAL A 191 9.95 -2.15 -26.22
C VAL A 191 10.40 -1.99 -27.66
N SER A 192 9.95 -2.90 -28.53
CA SER A 192 10.39 -2.95 -29.92
C SER A 192 11.91 -3.13 -30.01
N ALA A 193 12.60 -2.24 -30.74
CA ALA A 193 14.06 -2.18 -30.84
C ALA A 193 14.73 -1.27 -29.78
N VAL A 194 13.97 -0.73 -28.81
CA VAL A 194 14.51 0.12 -27.73
C VAL A 194 14.67 -0.72 -26.47
N GLU A 195 15.88 -0.71 -25.94
CA GLU A 195 16.25 -1.36 -24.69
C GLU A 195 16.80 -0.29 -23.75
N VAL A 196 16.26 -0.24 -22.54
CA VAL A 196 16.65 0.73 -21.51
C VAL A 196 16.69 0.04 -20.16
N ASP A 197 17.81 0.19 -19.47
CA ASP A 197 17.97 -0.22 -18.08
C ASP A 197 17.31 0.83 -17.17
N ILE A 198 16.34 0.41 -16.37
CA ILE A 198 15.61 1.30 -15.48
C ILE A 198 15.64 0.71 -14.07
N ASN A 199 16.07 1.49 -13.09
CA ASN A 199 15.83 1.14 -11.70
C ASN A 199 14.33 1.32 -11.39
N MET A 200 13.65 0.22 -11.08
CA MET A 200 12.22 0.19 -10.84
C MET A 200 11.91 -0.58 -9.55
N GLY A 201 11.03 0.00 -8.73
CA GLY A 201 10.42 -0.67 -7.60
C GLY A 201 9.12 -1.37 -8.01
N ILE A 202 8.83 -2.52 -7.40
CA ILE A 202 7.50 -3.13 -7.48
C ILE A 202 6.59 -2.41 -6.48
N ASP A 203 5.68 -1.58 -6.99
CA ASP A 203 4.76 -0.76 -6.19
C ASP A 203 3.30 -1.15 -6.48
N THR A 204 2.71 -2.00 -5.62
CA THR A 204 1.29 -2.35 -5.71
C THR A 204 0.34 -1.22 -5.28
N GLY A 205 0.88 -0.15 -4.70
CA GLY A 205 0.18 1.07 -4.38
C GLY A 205 -0.04 1.98 -5.60
N ALA A 206 0.66 1.74 -6.71
CA ALA A 206 0.52 2.51 -7.95
C ALA A 206 -0.36 1.77 -8.98
N ASP A 207 -1.27 2.51 -9.62
CA ASP A 207 -2.12 1.98 -10.70
C ASP A 207 -1.46 2.04 -12.08
N VAL A 208 -0.31 2.70 -12.18
CA VAL A 208 0.43 2.96 -13.42
C VAL A 208 1.92 2.74 -13.23
N THR A 209 2.60 2.37 -14.31
CA THR A 209 4.06 2.35 -14.34
C THR A 209 4.59 3.78 -14.46
N VAL A 210 5.33 4.23 -13.46
CA VAL A 210 5.99 5.53 -13.47
C VAL A 210 7.45 5.33 -13.83
N VAL A 211 7.91 6.02 -14.88
CA VAL A 211 9.31 6.02 -15.31
C VAL A 211 9.80 7.47 -15.47
N PRO A 212 11.13 7.72 -15.45
CA PRO A 212 11.65 9.05 -15.75
C PRO A 212 11.17 9.58 -17.10
N GLU A 213 10.87 10.87 -17.19
CA GLU A 213 10.28 11.53 -18.37
C GLU A 213 11.03 11.23 -19.67
N LYS A 214 12.36 11.20 -19.61
CA LYS A 214 13.21 10.87 -20.76
C LYS A 214 12.98 9.44 -21.24
N VAL A 215 12.88 8.49 -20.32
CA VAL A 215 12.62 7.08 -20.62
C VAL A 215 11.21 6.92 -21.16
N TYR A 216 10.22 7.56 -20.54
CA TYR A 216 8.84 7.58 -21.03
C TYR A 216 8.79 8.04 -22.50
N SER A 217 9.46 9.14 -22.82
CA SER A 217 9.48 9.70 -24.17
C SER A 217 10.10 8.73 -25.18
N MET A 218 11.22 8.10 -24.82
CA MET A 218 11.90 7.10 -25.66
C MET A 218 11.02 5.87 -25.92
N LEU A 219 10.38 5.33 -24.87
CA LEU A 219 9.50 4.17 -24.97
C LEU A 219 8.24 4.51 -25.78
N TRP A 220 7.64 5.67 -25.54
CA TRP A 220 6.45 6.12 -26.26
C TRP A 220 6.70 6.27 -27.76
N GLU A 221 7.82 6.88 -28.15
CA GLU A 221 8.22 6.98 -29.57
C GLU A 221 8.46 5.61 -30.21
N ALA A 222 8.95 4.61 -29.45
CA ALA A 222 9.07 3.23 -29.94
C ALA A 222 7.70 2.60 -30.20
N ILE A 223 6.76 2.75 -29.24
CA ILE A 223 5.38 2.25 -29.36
C ILE A 223 4.67 2.91 -30.55
N GLU A 224 4.76 4.24 -30.69
CA GLU A 224 4.12 4.97 -31.80
C GLU A 224 4.65 4.50 -33.16
N ARG A 225 5.96 4.21 -33.28
CA ARG A 225 6.56 3.70 -34.51
C ARG A 225 6.09 2.29 -34.87
N GLU A 226 5.90 1.43 -33.88
CA GLU A 226 5.50 0.03 -34.12
C GLU A 226 4.00 -0.11 -34.41
N PHE A 227 3.15 0.59 -33.66
CA PHE A 227 1.70 0.39 -33.70
C PHE A 227 0.92 1.50 -34.43
N GLY A 228 1.55 2.63 -34.73
CA GLY A 228 0.93 3.80 -35.35
C GLY A 228 0.11 4.65 -34.37
N ARG A 229 0.27 5.98 -34.42
CA ARG A 229 -0.34 6.95 -33.48
C ARG A 229 -1.84 6.77 -33.24
N GLU A 230 -2.62 6.54 -34.31
CA GLU A 230 -4.09 6.45 -34.24
C GLU A 230 -4.59 5.25 -33.43
N ARG A 231 -3.80 4.17 -33.33
CA ARG A 231 -4.16 2.98 -32.53
C ARG A 231 -3.81 3.13 -31.05
N VAL A 232 -2.83 3.98 -30.73
CA VAL A 232 -2.32 4.18 -29.37
C VAL A 232 -3.22 5.17 -28.60
N ASP A 233 -3.72 6.22 -29.26
CA ASP A 233 -4.62 7.22 -28.65
C ASP A 233 -6.01 6.65 -28.29
N GLY A 234 -6.46 5.57 -28.93
CA GLY A 234 -7.69 4.86 -28.58
C GLY A 234 -7.63 4.10 -27.24
N THR A 235 -6.47 4.05 -26.60
CA THR A 235 -6.20 3.37 -25.33
C THR A 235 -5.92 4.33 -24.16
N ARG A 236 -6.06 5.66 -24.35
CA ARG A 236 -6.10 6.62 -23.25
C ARG A 236 -7.38 6.40 -22.43
N MET A 237 -7.26 5.61 -21.36
CA MET A 237 -8.19 5.59 -20.23
C MET A 237 -7.49 6.14 -19.00
#